data_AF-A0A3M3RTP9-F1
#
_entry.id   AF-A0A3M3RTP9-F1
#
_cell.length_a   1.000
_cell.length_b   1.000
_cell.length_c   1.000
_cell.angle_alpha   90.00
_cell.angle_beta   90.00
_cell.angle_gamma   90.00
#
_symmetry.space_group_name_H-M   'P 1'
#
loop_
_entity.id
_entity.type
_entity.pdbx_description
1 polymer ?
#
loop_
_entity_poly.entity_id
_entity_poly.type
_entity_poly.pdbx_seq_one_letter_code
_entity_poly.pdbx_strand_id
1 'polypeptide(L)'
;MIKEIEALMVHWGEQMRERGQGGGLGSQMGAIIEWGGAPPRVTPGSRILGGAGCGIDHIASEVQAAVAELERSGRAPLARLALERYCAMTTIREQMKAVGIAEGADRTYRNWVDRLHQQVLLILTLRSGSTRGYLVGPQTNRHLKVATGASRAIRVPRAL
;
A
#
# COMPACT_ATOMS: atom_id res chain seq x y z
N MET A 1 -9.64 -14.47 -3.90
CA MET A 1 -8.75 -13.52 -4.61
C MET A 1 -9.55 -12.29 -4.98
N ILE A 2 -9.06 -11.10 -4.64
CA ILE A 2 -9.74 -9.82 -4.97
C ILE A 2 -9.26 -9.38 -6.35
N LYS A 3 -10.17 -9.28 -7.34
CA LYS A 3 -9.82 -9.09 -8.76
C LYS A 3 -9.19 -7.73 -9.02
N GLU A 4 -9.70 -6.71 -8.37
CA GLU A 4 -9.25 -5.33 -8.49
C GLU A 4 -7.82 -5.18 -7.96
N ILE A 5 -7.52 -5.84 -6.85
CA ILE A 5 -6.17 -5.85 -6.28
C ILE A 5 -5.22 -6.69 -7.12
N GLU A 6 -5.67 -7.80 -7.71
CA GLU A 6 -4.84 -8.56 -8.67
C GLU A 6 -4.41 -7.65 -9.82
N ALA A 7 -5.34 -6.88 -10.41
CA ALA A 7 -5.02 -5.97 -11.50
C ALA A 7 -3.99 -4.90 -11.08
N LEU A 8 -4.12 -4.32 -9.88
CA LEU A 8 -3.15 -3.35 -9.37
C LEU A 8 -1.77 -3.96 -9.13
N MET A 9 -1.70 -5.18 -8.59
CA MET A 9 -0.44 -5.89 -8.34
C MET A 9 0.25 -6.30 -9.64
N VAL A 10 -0.52 -6.74 -10.64
CA VAL A 10 -0.01 -7.06 -11.98
C VAL A 10 0.57 -5.81 -12.65
N HIS A 11 -0.19 -4.70 -12.64
CA HIS A 11 0.26 -3.41 -13.18
C HIS A 11 1.54 -2.92 -12.50
N TRP A 12 1.61 -3.01 -11.17
CA TRP A 12 2.83 -2.70 -10.42
C TRP A 12 4.00 -3.60 -10.83
N GLY A 13 3.78 -4.90 -10.97
CA GLY A 13 4.80 -5.85 -11.43
C GLY A 13 5.32 -5.55 -12.84
N GLU A 14 4.43 -5.17 -13.77
CA GLU A 14 4.78 -4.69 -15.11
C GLU A 14 5.67 -3.45 -15.04
N GLN A 15 5.24 -2.43 -14.29
CA GLN A 15 6.00 -1.19 -14.09
C GLN A 15 7.39 -1.43 -13.48
N MET A 16 7.48 -2.35 -12.51
CA MET A 16 8.75 -2.73 -11.89
C MET A 16 9.69 -3.44 -12.86
N ARG A 17 9.18 -4.27 -13.77
CA ARG A 17 9.99 -4.94 -14.80
C ARG A 17 10.43 -3.97 -15.90
N GLU A 18 9.55 -3.08 -16.33
CA GLU A 18 9.81 -2.17 -17.45
C GLU A 18 10.70 -0.99 -17.06
N ARG A 19 10.55 -0.47 -15.85
CA ARG A 19 11.20 0.79 -15.42
C ARG A 19 12.18 0.62 -14.26
N GLY A 20 12.19 -0.53 -13.59
CA GLY A 20 13.06 -0.85 -12.45
C GLY A 20 12.85 0.04 -11.22
N GLN A 21 13.52 -0.29 -10.10
CA GLN A 21 13.71 0.65 -8.97
C GLN A 21 14.48 1.93 -9.38
N GLY A 22 15.13 1.91 -10.55
CA GLY A 22 16.03 2.93 -11.08
C GLY A 22 15.34 4.13 -11.75
N GLY A 23 14.01 4.22 -11.68
CA GLY A 23 13.25 5.45 -11.95
C GLY A 23 13.50 6.55 -10.92
N GLY A 24 14.73 6.69 -10.43
CA GLY A 24 15.16 7.86 -9.68
C GLY A 24 15.13 9.04 -10.63
N LEU A 25 14.42 10.09 -10.19
CA LEU A 25 14.41 11.44 -10.76
C LEU A 25 15.63 11.65 -11.66
N GLY A 26 15.42 11.83 -12.96
CA GLY A 26 16.48 12.23 -13.88
C GLY A 26 17.35 13.28 -13.18
N SER A 27 18.67 13.08 -13.17
CA SER A 27 19.56 13.94 -12.40
C SER A 27 19.26 15.42 -12.70
N GLN A 28 19.42 16.31 -11.72
CA GLN A 28 19.26 17.76 -11.97
C GLN A 28 20.07 18.19 -13.22
N MET A 29 21.20 17.53 -13.46
CA MET A 29 22.02 17.69 -14.66
C MET A 29 21.33 17.23 -15.94
N GLY A 30 20.65 16.07 -15.94
CA GLY A 30 19.86 15.59 -17.08
C GLY A 30 18.70 16.53 -17.42
N ALA A 31 18.03 17.08 -16.40
CA ALA A 31 17.04 18.14 -16.60
C ALA A 31 17.67 19.40 -17.21
N ILE A 32 18.85 19.83 -16.75
CA ILE A 32 19.56 21.00 -17.31
C ILE A 32 19.99 20.77 -18.77
N ILE A 33 20.41 19.55 -19.13
CA ILE A 33 20.75 19.17 -20.50
C ILE A 33 19.51 19.21 -21.41
N GLU A 34 18.37 18.69 -20.93
CA GLU A 34 17.09 18.76 -21.64
C GLU A 34 16.66 20.21 -21.92
N TRP A 35 16.90 21.14 -20.99
CA TRP A 35 16.63 22.57 -21.14
C TRP A 35 17.74 23.36 -21.87
N GLY A 36 18.75 22.69 -22.42
CA GLY A 36 19.84 23.34 -23.16
C GLY A 36 20.60 24.41 -22.35
N GLY A 37 20.60 24.32 -21.02
CA GLY A 37 21.32 25.25 -20.14
C GLY A 37 20.60 26.57 -19.78
N ALA A 38 19.35 26.78 -20.19
CA ALA A 38 18.60 28.01 -19.85
C ALA A 38 17.31 27.70 -19.06
N PRO A 39 17.28 27.91 -17.73
CA PRO A 39 16.05 27.73 -16.96
C PRO A 39 14.99 28.78 -17.35
N PRO A 40 13.69 28.41 -17.37
CA PRO A 40 12.60 29.30 -17.78
C PRO A 40 12.50 30.53 -16.85
N ARG A 41 12.49 31.72 -17.44
CA ARG A 41 12.56 33.01 -16.72
C ARG A 41 11.20 33.64 -16.37
N VAL A 42 10.09 32.89 -16.42
CA VAL A 42 8.76 33.39 -16.05
C VAL A 42 8.00 32.33 -15.24
N THR A 43 7.18 32.81 -14.30
CA THR A 43 6.37 32.15 -13.26
C THR A 43 6.24 30.62 -13.38
N PRO A 44 6.66 29.82 -12.38
CA PRO A 44 6.63 28.37 -12.48
C PRO A 44 5.19 27.85 -12.56
N GLY A 45 4.76 27.43 -13.76
CA GLY A 45 3.73 26.41 -13.89
C GLY A 45 4.37 25.06 -13.60
N SER A 46 3.82 24.27 -12.68
CA SER A 46 4.32 22.90 -12.43
C SER A 46 4.05 22.05 -13.67
N ARG A 47 5.01 21.95 -14.59
CA ARG A 47 4.94 20.97 -15.66
C ARG A 47 5.22 19.62 -15.04
N ILE A 48 4.20 18.77 -14.97
CA ILE A 48 4.40 17.36 -14.64
C ILE A 48 5.37 16.81 -15.70
N LEU A 49 6.56 16.39 -15.27
CA LEU A 49 7.61 15.84 -16.13
C LEU A 49 7.13 14.49 -16.69
N GLY A 50 6.36 14.55 -17.78
CA GLY A 50 5.79 13.39 -18.47
C GLY A 50 6.68 12.83 -19.60
N GLY A 51 7.93 13.27 -19.71
CA GLY A 51 8.86 12.84 -20.75
C GLY A 51 10.19 12.40 -20.14
N ALA A 52 10.68 11.23 -20.55
CA ALA A 52 12.02 10.67 -20.32
C ALA A 52 12.56 10.79 -18.86
N GLY A 53 12.35 9.74 -18.05
CA GLY A 53 12.92 9.65 -16.69
C GLY A 53 11.92 9.72 -15.54
N CYS A 54 10.62 9.67 -15.83
CA CYS A 54 9.60 9.45 -14.81
C CYS A 54 9.65 7.95 -14.43
N GLY A 55 9.86 7.64 -13.14
CA GLY A 55 9.87 6.27 -12.64
C GLY A 55 8.53 5.55 -12.80
N ILE A 56 8.28 4.57 -11.93
CA ILE A 56 6.96 3.93 -11.88
C ILE A 56 5.87 4.98 -11.65
N ASP A 57 4.69 4.80 -12.26
CA ASP A 57 3.59 5.76 -12.08
C ASP A 57 3.08 5.81 -10.63
N HIS A 58 2.23 6.79 -10.32
CA HIS A 58 1.72 6.98 -8.97
C HIS A 58 0.98 5.75 -8.40
N ILE A 59 0.23 5.03 -9.23
CA ILE A 59 -0.51 3.82 -8.80
C ILE A 59 0.47 2.73 -8.40
N ALA A 60 1.46 2.47 -9.25
CA ALA A 60 2.52 1.51 -8.98
C ALA A 60 3.37 1.93 -7.76
N SER A 61 3.60 3.24 -7.57
CA SER A 61 4.30 3.77 -6.39
C SER A 61 3.53 3.53 -5.09
N GLU A 62 2.21 3.67 -5.09
CA GLU A 62 1.38 3.36 -3.91
C GLU A 62 1.36 1.86 -3.60
N VAL A 63 1.31 1.00 -4.62
CA VAL A 63 1.44 -0.46 -4.44
C VAL A 63 2.83 -0.82 -3.89
N GLN A 64 3.90 -0.23 -4.43
CA GLN A 64 5.27 -0.40 -3.92
C GLN A 64 5.36 0.01 -2.44
N ALA A 65 4.77 1.14 -2.06
CA ALA A 65 4.73 1.61 -0.68
C ALA A 65 3.93 0.64 0.23
N ALA A 66 2.84 0.07 -0.27
CA ALA A 66 2.06 -0.93 0.46
C ALA A 66 2.85 -2.23 0.66
N VAL A 67 3.58 -2.70 -0.34
CA VAL A 67 4.45 -3.88 -0.21
C VAL A 67 5.59 -3.62 0.77
N ALA A 68 6.21 -2.44 0.74
CA ALA A 68 7.22 -2.04 1.72
C ALA A 68 6.67 -1.94 3.16
N GLU A 69 5.40 -1.56 3.32
CA GLU A 69 4.72 -1.59 4.63
C GLU A 69 4.48 -3.02 5.13
N LEU A 70 4.18 -3.98 4.25
CA LEU A 70 4.08 -5.39 4.64
C LEU A 70 5.40 -5.90 5.23
N GLU A 71 6.52 -5.53 4.62
CA GLU A 71 7.85 -5.90 5.11
C GLU A 71 8.12 -5.30 6.50
N ARG A 72 7.83 -4.01 6.68
CA ARG A 72 8.03 -3.28 7.96
C ARG A 72 7.09 -3.73 9.08
N SER A 73 5.89 -4.19 8.75
CA SER A 73 4.88 -4.66 9.72
C SER A 73 5.05 -6.12 10.15
N GLY A 74 6.19 -6.75 9.85
CA GLY A 74 6.48 -8.14 10.23
C GLY A 74 5.80 -9.18 9.33
N ARG A 75 5.29 -8.77 8.17
CA ARG A 75 4.67 -9.64 7.17
C ARG A 75 5.58 -9.83 5.96
N ALA A 76 6.90 -9.87 6.20
CA ALA A 76 7.92 -10.06 5.19
C ALA A 76 7.66 -11.27 4.24
N PRO A 77 7.12 -12.42 4.69
CA PRO A 77 6.76 -13.50 3.78
C PRO A 77 5.70 -13.12 2.73
N LEU A 78 4.74 -12.24 3.07
CA LEU A 78 3.74 -11.75 2.10
C LEU A 78 4.37 -10.76 1.12
N ALA A 79 5.26 -9.88 1.60
CA ALA A 79 6.03 -8.98 0.73
C ALA A 79 6.90 -9.79 -0.24
N ARG A 80 7.55 -10.85 0.24
CA ARG A 80 8.32 -11.77 -0.60
C ARG A 80 7.44 -12.46 -1.63
N LEU A 81 6.26 -12.95 -1.23
CA LEU A 81 5.30 -13.55 -2.16
C LEU A 81 4.94 -12.58 -3.30
N ALA A 82 4.71 -11.31 -2.98
CA ALA A 82 4.40 -10.28 -3.97
C ALA A 82 5.53 -10.09 -4.99
N LEU A 83 6.78 -9.99 -4.51
CA LEU A 83 7.95 -9.84 -5.39
C LEU A 83 8.15 -11.04 -6.30
N GLU A 84 8.05 -12.25 -5.75
CA GLU A 84 8.20 -13.50 -6.51
C GLU A 84 7.11 -13.64 -7.59
N ARG A 85 5.87 -13.37 -7.20
CA ARG A 85 4.69 -13.57 -8.05
C ARG A 85 4.57 -12.51 -9.14
N TYR A 86 4.70 -11.23 -8.80
CA TYR A 86 4.37 -10.14 -9.71
C TYR A 86 5.58 -9.50 -10.35
N CYS A 87 6.78 -9.54 -9.73
CA CYS A 87 7.97 -8.93 -10.32
C CYS A 87 8.85 -9.99 -11.01
N ALA A 88 9.23 -11.03 -10.27
CA ALA A 88 10.11 -12.09 -10.78
C ALA A 88 9.40 -13.12 -11.67
N MET A 89 8.07 -13.19 -11.60
CA MET A 89 7.24 -14.12 -12.38
C MET A 89 7.68 -15.59 -12.21
N THR A 90 8.12 -15.96 -11.00
CA THR A 90 8.61 -17.31 -10.71
C THR A 90 7.48 -18.33 -10.72
N THR A 91 7.83 -19.61 -10.86
CA THR A 91 6.83 -20.69 -10.87
C THR A 91 6.14 -20.82 -9.50
N ILE A 92 4.92 -21.37 -9.45
CA ILE A 92 4.19 -21.56 -8.18
C ILE A 92 5.02 -22.35 -7.15
N ARG A 93 5.78 -23.35 -7.62
CA ARG A 93 6.74 -24.13 -6.80
C ARG A 93 7.79 -23.24 -6.14
N GLU A 94 8.42 -22.36 -6.91
CA GLU A 94 9.44 -21.43 -6.41
C GLU A 94 8.84 -20.41 -5.46
N GLN A 95 7.65 -19.89 -5.78
CA GLN A 95 6.91 -19.00 -4.89
C GLN A 95 6.61 -19.66 -3.55
N MET A 96 6.08 -20.90 -3.55
CA MET A 96 5.82 -21.67 -2.33
C MET A 96 7.10 -21.86 -1.51
N LYS A 97 8.19 -22.27 -2.16
CA LYS A 97 9.50 -22.44 -1.52
C LYS A 97 10.01 -21.14 -0.89
N ALA A 98 9.89 -20.02 -1.60
CA ALA A 98 10.36 -18.71 -1.15
C ALA A 98 9.67 -18.21 0.12
N VAL A 99 8.42 -18.65 0.37
CA VAL A 99 7.64 -18.24 1.55
C VAL A 99 7.44 -19.36 2.58
N GLY A 100 8.13 -20.49 2.41
CA GLY A 100 8.08 -21.61 3.35
C GLY A 100 6.78 -22.42 3.31
N ILE A 101 6.04 -22.39 2.21
CA ILE A 101 4.86 -23.27 2.00
C ILE A 101 5.34 -24.61 1.45
N ALA A 102 4.81 -25.70 2.00
CA ALA A 102 5.07 -27.05 1.50
C ALA A 102 4.59 -27.21 0.05
N GLU A 103 5.38 -27.88 -0.77
CA GLU A 103 5.05 -28.14 -2.16
C GLU A 103 3.74 -28.95 -2.28
N GLY A 104 2.87 -28.60 -3.22
CA GLY A 104 1.57 -29.24 -3.40
C GLY A 104 0.46 -28.76 -2.44
N ALA A 105 0.74 -27.80 -1.54
CA ALA A 105 -0.26 -27.20 -0.67
C ALA A 105 -1.09 -26.11 -1.39
N ASP A 106 -1.75 -26.45 -2.50
CA ASP A 106 -2.41 -25.48 -3.40
C ASP A 106 -3.49 -24.63 -2.72
N ARG A 107 -4.22 -25.21 -1.77
CA ARG A 107 -5.22 -24.47 -0.98
C ARG A 107 -4.54 -23.47 -0.05
N THR A 108 -3.44 -23.85 0.58
CA THR A 108 -2.65 -22.96 1.45
C THR A 108 -2.08 -21.81 0.62
N TYR A 109 -1.50 -22.10 -0.53
CA TYR A 109 -1.00 -21.07 -1.43
C TYR A 109 -2.09 -20.09 -1.89
N ARG A 110 -3.26 -20.58 -2.30
CA ARG A 110 -4.39 -19.71 -2.65
C ARG A 110 -4.84 -18.84 -1.47
N ASN A 111 -4.89 -19.39 -0.26
CA ASN A 111 -5.20 -18.62 0.95
C ASN A 111 -4.14 -17.54 1.25
N TRP A 112 -2.87 -17.80 0.92
CA TRP A 112 -1.78 -16.84 1.06
C TRP A 112 -1.90 -15.69 0.06
N VAL A 113 -2.23 -15.98 -1.19
CA VAL A 113 -2.52 -14.95 -2.21
C VAL A 113 -3.72 -14.11 -1.77
N ASP A 114 -4.77 -14.73 -1.26
CA ASP A 114 -5.95 -14.01 -0.76
C ASP A 114 -5.61 -13.08 0.42
N ARG A 115 -4.78 -13.56 1.35
CA ARG A 115 -4.28 -12.75 2.47
C ARG A 115 -3.40 -11.60 1.98
N LEU A 116 -2.54 -11.82 0.99
CA LEU A 116 -1.76 -10.75 0.37
C LEU A 116 -2.69 -9.65 -0.16
N HIS A 117 -3.74 -10.00 -0.90
CA HIS A 117 -4.66 -9.02 -1.47
C HIS A 117 -5.41 -8.25 -0.40
N GLN A 118 -5.86 -8.93 0.66
CA GLN A 118 -6.54 -8.29 1.79
C GLN A 118 -5.62 -7.29 2.51
N GLN A 119 -4.36 -7.63 2.74
CA GLN A 119 -3.43 -6.73 3.43
C GLN A 119 -3.02 -5.55 2.56
N VAL A 120 -2.78 -5.76 1.27
CA VAL A 120 -2.51 -4.66 0.33
C VAL A 120 -3.70 -3.71 0.26
N LEU A 121 -4.93 -4.22 0.13
CA LEU A 121 -6.15 -3.40 0.14
C LEU A 121 -6.28 -2.58 1.42
N LEU A 122 -6.05 -3.19 2.58
CA LEU A 122 -6.10 -2.52 3.88
C LEU A 122 -5.11 -1.35 3.93
N ILE A 123 -3.86 -1.59 3.53
CA ILE A 123 -2.81 -0.56 3.56
C ILE A 123 -3.13 0.57 2.58
N LEU A 124 -3.53 0.25 1.35
CA LEU A 124 -3.92 1.26 0.35
C LEU A 124 -5.10 2.11 0.82
N THR A 125 -6.07 1.50 1.50
CA THR A 125 -7.23 2.21 2.08
C THR A 125 -6.78 3.18 3.17
N LEU A 126 -5.92 2.74 4.09
CA LEU A 126 -5.38 3.57 5.16
C LEU A 126 -4.54 4.74 4.60
N ARG A 127 -3.72 4.47 3.59
CA ARG A 127 -2.89 5.49 2.93
C ARG A 127 -3.74 6.50 2.18
N SER A 128 -4.78 6.05 1.48
CA SER A 128 -5.72 6.93 0.78
C SER A 128 -6.50 7.83 1.75
N GLY A 129 -6.84 7.33 2.93
CA GLY A 129 -7.48 8.12 3.99
C GLY A 129 -6.54 9.17 4.59
N SER A 130 -5.28 8.80 4.85
CA SER A 130 -4.25 9.71 5.38
C SER A 130 -3.91 10.84 4.38
N THR A 131 -3.73 10.51 3.10
CA THR A 131 -3.45 11.49 2.03
C THR A 131 -4.62 12.47 1.81
N ARG A 132 -5.85 12.07 2.13
CA ARG A 132 -7.05 12.95 2.09
C ARG A 132 -7.24 13.82 3.33
N GLY A 133 -6.30 13.79 4.28
CA GLY A 133 -6.33 14.68 5.46
C GLY A 133 -7.22 14.20 6.61
N TYR A 134 -7.59 12.92 6.66
CA TYR A 134 -8.15 12.36 7.89
C TYR A 134 -7.02 12.22 8.92
N LEU A 135 -6.97 13.14 9.89
CA LEU A 135 -6.09 13.04 11.04
C LEU A 135 -6.45 11.77 11.82
N VAL A 136 -5.72 10.68 11.60
CA VAL A 136 -5.71 9.54 12.52
C VAL A 136 -4.92 9.98 13.74
N GLY A 137 -5.59 10.66 14.67
CA GLY A 137 -5.03 10.99 15.97
C GLY A 137 -4.57 9.73 16.69
N PRO A 138 -3.53 9.80 17.53
CA PRO A 138 -3.01 8.64 18.24
C PRO A 138 -4.10 8.06 19.16
N GLN A 139 -4.55 6.83 18.88
CA GLN A 139 -5.38 6.07 19.80
C GLN A 139 -4.55 5.70 21.03
N THR A 140 -4.57 6.55 22.05
CA THR A 140 -4.11 6.19 23.38
C THR A 140 -5.22 5.44 24.13
N ASN A 141 -4.95 4.16 24.34
CA ASN A 141 -5.57 3.19 25.24
C ASN A 141 -6.72 3.66 26.17
N ARG A 142 -7.88 3.00 25.97
CA ARG A 142 -8.72 2.30 26.97
C ARG A 142 -8.56 2.75 28.44
N HIS A 143 -9.58 3.46 28.92
CA HIS A 143 -10.12 3.20 30.25
C HIS A 143 -11.64 3.41 30.22
N LEU A 144 -12.38 2.37 29.84
CA LEU A 144 -13.82 2.30 30.09
C LEU A 144 -14.00 2.24 31.61
N LYS A 145 -14.28 3.39 32.23
CA LYS A 145 -14.67 3.47 33.62
C LYS A 145 -16.09 2.91 33.72
N VAL A 146 -16.19 1.62 34.05
CA VAL A 146 -17.44 1.01 34.50
C VAL A 146 -17.78 1.68 35.83
N ALA A 147 -18.70 2.65 35.79
CA ALA A 147 -19.32 3.19 36.99
C ALA A 147 -20.50 2.27 37.34
N THR A 148 -20.20 1.27 38.16
CA THR A 148 -21.19 0.48 38.89
C THR A 148 -21.94 1.41 39.84
N GLY A 149 -23.28 1.42 39.75
CA GLY A 149 -24.17 1.72 40.87
C GLY A 149 -24.80 3.12 40.91
N ALA A 150 -26.08 3.19 40.53
CA ALA A 150 -27.13 3.85 41.31
C ALA A 150 -28.51 3.45 40.74
N SER A 151 -29.18 2.51 41.41
CA SER A 151 -30.60 2.25 41.20
C SER A 151 -31.45 3.08 42.18
N ARG A 152 -32.63 3.48 41.68
CA ARG A 152 -33.83 4.02 42.39
C ARG A 152 -33.79 5.53 42.75
N ALA A 153 -34.86 6.31 42.58
CA ALA A 153 -36.28 5.99 42.38
C ALA A 153 -37.02 7.13 41.64
N ILE A 154 -37.86 6.79 40.65
CA ILE A 154 -38.86 7.70 40.08
C ILE A 154 -40.17 7.52 40.86
N ARG A 155 -40.65 8.60 41.50
CA ARG A 155 -41.97 8.67 42.13
C ARG A 155 -43.00 9.04 41.05
N VAL A 156 -43.98 8.16 40.81
CA VAL A 156 -45.14 8.44 39.96
C VAL A 156 -46.26 9.02 40.84
N PRO A 157 -46.88 10.16 40.49
CA PRO A 157 -48.04 10.67 41.22
C PRO A 157 -49.30 9.93 40.74
N ARG A 158 -50.15 9.49 41.69
CA ARG A 158 -51.44 8.86 41.43
C ARG A 158 -52.54 9.87 41.76
N ALA A 159 -53.44 10.08 40.79
CA ALA A 159 -54.60 10.96 40.90
C ALA A 159 -55.63 10.45 41.91
N LEU A 160 -56.31 11.41 42.55
CA LEU A 160 -57.69 11.31 43.04
C LEU A 160 -58.41 12.58 42.60
#